data_AF-A0A920JDX5-F1
#
_entry.id   AF-A0A920JDX5-F1
#
_cell.length_a   1.000
_cell.length_b   1.000
_cell.length_c   1.000
_cell.angle_alpha   90.00
_cell.angle_beta   90.00
_cell.angle_gamma   90.00
#
_symmetry.space_group_name_H-M   'P 1'
#
loop_
_entity.id
_entity.type
_entity.pdbx_description
1 polymer ?
#
loop_
_entity_poly.entity_id
_entity_poly.type
_entity_poly.pdbx_seq_one_letter_code
_entity_poly.pdbx_strand_id
1 'polypeptide(L)'
;MRIAGGSAMTAIYAGINAKQKAFIAMLIGGGFAGLAGAIELLSQTHRVSTGISQGFGYTAIIVAAITGMRPLGIFLVGSLFGALSIGGSVIQTIGVSTYIADIIQASTLFGALIIQFFFTYQIKRVEND
;
A
#
# COMPACT_ATOMS: atom_id res chain seq x y z
N MET A 1 15.15 6.91 -5.85
CA MET A 1 15.47 5.48 -5.58
C MET A 1 15.20 4.53 -6.77
N ARG A 2 14.73 5.01 -7.94
CA ARG A 2 14.40 4.16 -9.10
C ARG A 2 15.56 3.29 -9.63
N ILE A 3 16.79 3.80 -9.55
CA ILE A 3 17.99 3.13 -10.08
C ILE A 3 18.42 1.93 -9.20
N ALA A 4 18.11 1.96 -7.90
CA ALA A 4 18.43 0.86 -6.98
C ALA A 4 17.39 -0.28 -7.02
N GLY A 5 16.20 -0.04 -7.59
CA GLY A 5 15.10 -1.02 -7.63
C GLY A 5 15.09 -1.94 -8.86
N GLY A 6 15.96 -1.70 -9.85
CA GLY A 6 15.97 -2.47 -11.10
C GLY A 6 16.88 -3.71 -11.08
N SER A 7 18.11 -3.59 -10.57
CA SER A 7 19.05 -4.70 -10.40
C SER A 7 20.21 -4.26 -9.51
N ALA A 8 20.76 -5.17 -8.70
CA ALA A 8 21.96 -4.91 -7.89
C ALA A 8 23.14 -4.42 -8.74
N MET A 9 23.23 -4.87 -10.00
CA MET A 9 24.27 -4.44 -10.94
C MET A 9 24.10 -2.97 -11.39
N THR A 10 22.86 -2.49 -11.54
CA THR A 10 22.56 -1.08 -11.92
C THR A 10 22.89 -0.11 -10.79
N ALA A 11 22.75 -0.54 -9.53
CA ALA A 11 23.08 0.28 -8.37
C ALA A 11 24.60 0.47 -8.19
N ILE A 12 25.39 -0.57 -8.48
CA ILE A 12 26.86 -0.51 -8.46
C ILE A 12 27.36 0.38 -9.60
N TYR A 13 26.79 0.25 -10.80
CA TYR A 13 27.15 1.09 -11.97
C TYR A 13 26.84 2.58 -11.79
N ALA A 14 25.86 2.92 -10.95
CA ALA A 14 25.48 4.30 -10.65
C ALA A 14 26.28 4.94 -9.49
N GLY A 15 27.27 4.24 -8.92
CA GLY A 15 28.06 4.74 -7.78
C GLY A 15 27.24 4.89 -6.49
N ILE A 16 26.07 4.26 -6.42
CA ILE A 16 25.17 4.35 -5.27
C ILE A 16 25.48 3.18 -4.34
N ASN A 17 25.89 3.48 -3.11
CA ASN A 17 26.06 2.46 -2.07
C ASN A 17 24.69 1.88 -1.67
N ALA A 18 24.22 0.89 -2.42
CA ALA A 18 22.88 0.31 -2.33
C ALA A 18 22.56 -0.19 -0.92
N LYS A 19 23.56 -0.77 -0.24
CA LYS A 19 23.44 -1.23 1.15
C LYS A 19 23.11 -0.09 2.11
N GLN A 20 23.82 1.03 2.01
CA GLN A 20 23.60 2.17 2.90
C GLN A 20 22.26 2.85 2.63
N LYS A 21 21.86 3.01 1.36
CA LYS A 21 20.55 3.58 1.02
C LYS A 21 19.38 2.66 1.37
N ALA A 22 19.55 1.34 1.25
CA ALA A 22 18.57 0.36 1.69
C ALA A 22 18.42 0.38 3.22
N PHE A 23 19.52 0.47 3.97
CA PHE A 23 19.50 0.57 5.42
C PHE A 23 18.78 1.84 5.88
N ILE A 24 19.10 3.00 5.29
CA ILE A 24 18.39 4.26 5.60
C ILE A 24 16.90 4.16 5.26
N ALA A 25 16.54 3.54 4.14
CA ALA A 25 15.13 3.35 3.77
C ALA A 25 14.39 2.42 4.74
N MET A 26 15.02 1.32 5.19
CA MET A 26 14.47 0.44 6.22
C MET A 26 14.31 1.17 7.56
N LEU A 27 15.29 1.98 7.96
CA LEU A 27 15.26 2.71 9.23
C LEU A 27 14.15 3.76 9.22
N ILE A 28 14.00 4.50 8.12
CA ILE A 28 12.91 5.48 7.96
C ILE A 28 11.55 4.77 7.90
N GLY A 29 11.40 3.75 7.05
CA GLY A 29 10.14 3.02 6.89
C GLY A 29 9.71 2.31 8.17
N GLY A 30 10.65 1.64 8.85
CA GLY A 30 10.43 1.00 10.15
C GLY A 30 10.12 2.01 11.25
N GLY A 31 10.78 3.16 11.26
CA GLY A 31 10.49 4.26 12.18
C GLY A 31 9.06 4.80 12.02
N PHE A 32 8.62 5.05 10.78
CA PHE A 32 7.25 5.48 10.50
C PHE A 32 6.21 4.40 10.85
N ALA A 33 6.47 3.13 10.52
CA ALA A 33 5.58 2.02 10.86
C ALA A 33 5.46 1.84 12.38
N GLY A 34 6.57 1.95 13.11
CA GLY A 34 6.59 1.90 14.57
C GLY A 34 5.84 3.06 15.22
N LEU A 35 6.04 4.29 14.73
CA LEU A 35 5.31 5.47 15.21
C LEU A 35 3.80 5.34 14.95
N ALA A 36 3.40 4.91 13.76
CA ALA A 36 2.00 4.70 13.42
C ALA A 36 1.34 3.66 14.35
N GLY A 37 2.01 2.52 14.58
CA GLY A 37 1.52 1.49 15.51
C GLY A 37 1.45 2.00 16.96
N ALA A 38 2.43 2.78 17.42
CA ALA A 38 2.41 3.36 18.76
C ALA A 38 1.24 4.33 18.95
N ILE A 39 0.97 5.19 17.96
CA ILE A 39 -0.16 6.13 17.98
C ILE A 39 -1.48 5.35 18.05
N GLU A 40 -1.63 4.29 17.25
CA GLU A 40 -2.86 3.50 17.23
C GLU A 40 -3.11 2.76 18.56
N LEU A 41 -2.07 2.17 19.15
CA LEU A 41 -2.13 1.54 20.47
C LEU A 41 -2.56 2.51 21.57
N LEU A 42 -2.00 3.73 21.56
CA LEU A 42 -2.35 4.77 22.51
C LEU A 42 -3.79 5.31 22.31
N SER A 43 -4.33 5.19 21.09
CA SER A 43 -5.62 5.80 20.70
C SER A 43 -6.82 4.87 20.89
N GLN A 44 -6.71 3.59 20.50
CA GLN A 44 -7.88 2.70 20.34
C GLN A 44 -8.19 1.85 21.58
N THR A 45 -7.21 1.41 22.36
CA THR A 45 -7.50 0.46 23.44
C THR A 45 -6.47 0.57 24.56
N HIS A 46 -6.91 0.99 25.75
CA HIS A 46 -6.15 0.84 27.01
C HIS A 46 -5.97 -0.65 27.43
N ARG A 47 -6.10 -1.58 26.47
CA ARG A 47 -5.93 -3.03 26.57
C ARG A 47 -5.40 -3.54 25.23
N VAL A 48 -4.49 -4.51 25.23
CA VAL A 48 -4.05 -5.18 24.01
C VAL A 48 -5.24 -6.00 23.47
N SER A 49 -6.00 -5.43 22.54
CA SER A 49 -7.05 -6.17 21.83
C SER A 49 -6.41 -7.02 20.74
N THR A 50 -6.93 -8.23 20.50
CA THR A 50 -6.40 -9.24 19.57
C THR A 50 -6.55 -8.86 18.08
N GLY A 51 -6.60 -7.57 17.76
CA GLY A 51 -6.82 -7.03 16.42
C GLY A 51 -6.17 -5.67 16.20
N ILE A 52 -4.93 -5.45 16.68
CA ILE A 52 -4.21 -4.17 16.46
C ILE A 52 -3.94 -3.91 14.97
N SER A 53 -3.88 -4.95 14.14
CA SER A 53 -3.75 -4.82 12.69
C SER A 53 -4.95 -5.48 12.01
N GLN A 54 -6.10 -4.80 12.00
CA GLN A 54 -7.27 -5.19 11.20
C GLN A 54 -7.01 -4.96 9.70
N GLY A 55 -5.94 -5.54 9.15
CA GLY A 55 -5.70 -5.54 7.71
C GLY A 55 -5.07 -4.29 7.10
N PHE A 56 -4.53 -3.35 7.90
CA PHE A 56 -3.85 -2.15 7.36
C PHE A 56 -2.74 -2.46 6.34
N GLY A 57 -2.04 -3.59 6.50
CA GLY A 57 -1.05 -4.04 5.52
C GLY A 57 -1.66 -4.41 4.17
N TYR A 58 -2.82 -5.08 4.17
CA TYR A 58 -3.54 -5.42 2.93
C TYR A 58 -4.03 -4.16 2.23
N THR A 59 -4.61 -3.22 2.98
CA THR A 59 -4.98 -1.89 2.46
C THR A 59 -3.78 -1.15 1.88
N ALA A 60 -2.62 -1.20 2.54
CA ALA A 60 -1.40 -0.56 2.06
C ALA A 60 -0.91 -1.16 0.72
N ILE A 61 -1.05 -2.48 0.51
CA ILE A 61 -0.74 -3.12 -0.78
C ILE A 61 -1.64 -2.56 -1.87
N ILE A 62 -2.94 -2.40 -1.60
CA ILE A 62 -3.91 -1.85 -2.56
C ILE A 62 -3.53 -0.42 -2.97
N VAL A 63 -3.27 0.44 -1.98
CA VAL A 63 -2.88 1.84 -2.19
C VAL A 63 -1.57 1.93 -3.00
N ALA A 64 -0.59 1.08 -2.68
CA ALA A 64 0.69 1.04 -3.39
C ALA A 64 0.53 0.61 -4.85
N ALA A 65 -0.33 -0.38 -5.12
CA ALA A 65 -0.60 -0.89 -6.46
C ALA A 65 -1.27 0.19 -7.33
N ILE A 66 -2.34 0.83 -6.84
CA ILE A 66 -3.09 1.86 -7.57
C ILE A 66 -2.22 3.08 -7.88
N THR A 67 -1.33 3.44 -6.96
CA THR A 67 -0.53 4.66 -7.10
C THR A 67 0.73 4.48 -7.97
N GLY A 68 1.12 3.24 -8.28
CA GLY A 68 2.37 2.97 -9.01
C GLY A 68 3.61 3.47 -8.26
N MET A 69 3.63 3.32 -6.92
CA MET A 69 4.73 3.72 -6.03
C MET A 69 5.07 5.23 -6.03
N ARG A 70 4.16 6.10 -6.49
CA ARG A 70 4.34 7.56 -6.44
C ARG A 70 4.02 8.10 -5.03
N PRO A 71 4.98 8.69 -4.30
CA PRO A 71 4.79 9.04 -2.89
C PRO A 71 3.62 10.02 -2.64
N LEU A 72 3.41 10.98 -3.54
CA LEU A 72 2.31 11.94 -3.42
C LEU A 72 0.92 11.30 -3.54
N GLY A 73 0.78 10.28 -4.39
CA GLY A 73 -0.49 9.56 -4.54
C GLY A 73 -0.76 8.62 -3.36
N ILE A 74 0.29 8.08 -2.73
CA ILE A 74 0.15 7.15 -1.60
C ILE A 74 -0.47 7.91 -0.42
N PHE A 75 -0.07 9.15 -0.21
CA PHE A 75 -0.62 9.99 0.85
C PHE A 75 -2.12 10.28 0.62
N LEU A 76 -2.49 10.67 -0.61
CA LEU A 76 -3.87 11.01 -0.95
C LEU A 76 -4.80 9.79 -0.89
N VAL A 77 -4.43 8.71 -1.58
CA VAL A 77 -5.24 7.49 -1.66
C VAL A 77 -5.25 6.76 -0.31
N GLY A 78 -4.12 6.75 0.41
CA GLY A 78 -4.03 6.16 1.74
C GLY A 78 -4.95 6.86 2.76
N SER A 79 -5.02 8.20 2.71
CA SER A 79 -5.95 8.96 3.56
C SER A 79 -7.41 8.64 3.25
N LEU A 80 -7.76 8.51 1.96
CA LEU A 80 -9.12 8.15 1.53
C LEU A 80 -9.51 6.73 1.99
N PHE A 81 -8.62 5.76 1.82
CA PHE A 81 -8.85 4.38 2.27
C PHE A 81 -8.89 4.26 3.80
N GLY A 82 -8.08 5.05 4.51
CA GLY A 82 -8.18 5.18 5.97
C GLY A 82 -9.53 5.72 6.41
N ALA A 83 -10.02 6.78 5.77
CA ALA A 83 -11.35 7.34 6.02
C ALA A 83 -12.47 6.34 5.70
N LEU A 84 -12.33 5.55 4.62
CA LEU A 84 -13.29 4.49 4.27
C LEU A 84 -13.34 3.38 5.34
N SER A 85 -12.20 2.98 5.89
CA SER A 85 -12.13 1.95 6.94
C SER A 85 -12.76 2.43 8.25
N ILE A 86 -12.49 3.68 8.64
CA ILE A 86 -13.14 4.32 9.81
C ILE A 86 -14.65 4.48 9.55
N GLY A 87 -15.04 4.90 8.35
CA GLY A 87 -16.44 5.03 7.93
C GLY A 87 -17.21 3.70 7.99
N GLY A 88 -16.61 2.60 7.55
CA GLY A 88 -17.19 1.26 7.68
C GLY A 88 -17.40 0.85 9.14
N SER A 89 -16.47 1.20 10.02
CA SER A 89 -16.60 0.98 11.47
C SER A 89 -17.73 1.83 12.09
N VAL A 90 -17.92 3.07 11.63
CA VAL A 90 -19.04 3.92 12.09
C VAL A 90 -20.37 3.33 11.61
N ILE A 91 -20.45 2.88 10.37
CA ILE A 91 -21.66 2.29 9.77
C ILE A 91 -22.04 0.96 10.46
N GLN A 92 -21.07 0.26 11.05
CA GLN A 92 -21.31 -0.91 11.89
C GLN A 92 -22.19 -0.61 13.11
N THR A 93 -22.15 0.61 13.65
CA THR A 93 -23.02 0.99 14.77
C THR A 93 -24.50 1.07 14.41
N ILE A 94 -24.82 1.12 13.11
CA ILE A 94 -26.19 1.18 12.57
C ILE A 94 -26.65 -0.21 12.08
N GLY A 95 -25.88 -1.27 12.35
CA GLY A 95 -26.24 -2.67 12.04
C GLY A 95 -25.72 -3.19 10.70
N VAL A 96 -24.86 -2.44 10.01
CA VAL A 96 -24.29 -2.81 8.71
C VAL A 96 -22.85 -3.31 8.89
N SER A 97 -22.54 -4.54 8.49
CA SER A 97 -21.23 -5.12 8.77
C SER A 97 -20.04 -4.36 8.15
N THR A 98 -18.93 -4.27 8.88
CA THR A 98 -17.67 -3.62 8.45
C THR A 98 -17.08 -4.22 7.17
N TYR A 99 -17.44 -5.47 6.83
CA TYR A 99 -17.00 -6.16 5.61
C TYR A 99 -17.33 -5.41 4.31
N ILE A 100 -18.30 -4.49 4.31
CA ILE A 100 -18.60 -3.68 3.13
C ILE A 100 -17.41 -2.80 2.74
N ALA A 101 -16.71 -2.22 3.71
CA ALA A 101 -15.52 -1.42 3.42
C ALA A 101 -14.42 -2.27 2.78
N ASP A 102 -14.21 -3.49 3.27
CA ASP A 102 -13.22 -4.42 2.71
C ASP A 102 -13.59 -4.86 1.29
N ILE A 103 -14.86 -5.11 1.01
CA ILE A 103 -15.35 -5.47 -0.33
C ILE A 103 -15.11 -4.31 -1.32
N ILE A 104 -15.35 -3.06 -0.90
CA ILE A 104 -15.07 -1.88 -1.73
C ILE A 104 -13.57 -1.75 -2.02
N GLN A 105 -12.72 -1.95 -1.02
CA GLN A 105 -11.26 -1.90 -1.19
C GLN A 105 -10.77 -3.00 -2.15
N ALA A 106 -11.23 -4.23 -1.95
CA ALA A 106 -10.86 -5.38 -2.77
C ALA A 106 -11.33 -5.24 -4.23
N SER A 107 -12.59 -4.84 -4.45
CA SER A 107 -13.12 -4.60 -5.80
C SER A 107 -12.38 -3.49 -6.53
N THR A 108 -11.99 -2.42 -5.81
CA THR A 108 -11.15 -1.36 -6.37
C THR A 108 -9.77 -1.88 -6.81
N LEU A 109 -9.13 -2.73 -6.00
CA LEU A 109 -7.88 -3.38 -6.38
C LEU A 109 -8.04 -4.23 -7.63
N PHE A 110 -9.06 -5.10 -7.68
CA PHE A 110 -9.31 -5.96 -8.83
C PHE A 110 -9.55 -5.13 -10.10
N GLY A 111 -10.36 -4.07 -10.01
CA GLY A 111 -10.57 -3.14 -11.12
C GLY A 111 -9.25 -2.50 -11.60
N ALA A 112 -8.43 -2.00 -10.66
CA ALA A 112 -7.14 -1.39 -10.98
C ALA A 112 -6.17 -2.40 -11.63
N LEU A 113 -6.12 -3.64 -11.14
CA LEU A 113 -5.28 -4.69 -11.73
C LEU A 113 -5.73 -5.09 -13.13
N ILE A 114 -7.04 -5.19 -13.37
CA ILE A 114 -7.61 -5.49 -14.69
C ILE A 114 -7.22 -4.38 -15.69
N ILE A 115 -7.35 -3.11 -15.27
CA ILE A 115 -6.95 -1.96 -16.08
C ILE A 115 -5.44 -2.03 -16.37
N GLN A 116 -4.63 -2.27 -15.33
CA GLN A 116 -3.17 -2.36 -15.49
C GLN A 116 -2.75 -3.49 -16.43
N PHE A 117 -3.43 -4.63 -16.38
CA PHE A 117 -3.21 -5.75 -17.29
C PHE A 117 -3.49 -5.35 -18.74
N PHE A 118 -4.64 -4.71 -18.99
CA PHE A 118 -5.01 -4.25 -20.34
C PHE A 118 -4.06 -3.20 -20.91
N PHE A 119 -3.55 -2.28 -20.09
CA PHE A 119 -2.63 -1.23 -20.54
C PHE A 119 -1.20 -1.73 -20.75
N THR A 120 -0.75 -2.74 -20.00
CA THR A 120 0.62 -3.27 -20.09
C THR A 120 0.75 -4.32 -21.19
N TYR A 121 -0.30 -5.11 -21.44
CA TYR A 121 -0.35 -6.04 -22.56
C TYR A 121 -0.82 -5.32 -23.84
N GLN A 122 0.12 -4.67 -24.54
CA GLN A 122 -0.11 -4.41 -25.96
C GLN A 122 -0.13 -5.75 -26.70
N ILE A 123 -1.30 -6.09 -27.26
CA ILE A 123 -1.46 -7.22 -28.17
C ILE A 123 -0.65 -6.92 -29.43
N LYS A 124 0.63 -7.29 -29.43
CA LYS A 124 1.44 -7.30 -30.64
C LYS A 124 1.07 -8.55 -31.43
N ARG A 125 0.26 -8.36 -32.46
CA ARG A 125 0.06 -9.37 -33.51
C ARG A 125 1.43 -9.63 -34.12
N VAL A 126 1.99 -10.81 -33.88
CA VAL A 126 3.18 -11.29 -34.57
C VAL A 126 2.71 -11.61 -35.99
N GLU A 127 2.94 -10.68 -36.90
CA GLU A 127 2.83 -10.92 -38.34
C GLU A 127 4.07 -11.74 -38.72
N ASN A 128 3.88 -13.05 -38.85
CA ASN A 128 4.79 -13.91 -39.60
C ASN A 128 4.31 -13.85 -41.06
N ASP A 129 5.05 -13.13 -41.91
CA ASP A 129 5.56 -13.57 -43.23
C ASP A 129 6.38 -12.43 -43.86
#